data_AF-A0A916Y1I3-F1
#
_entry.id   AF-A0A916Y1I3-F1
#
_cell.length_a   1.000
_cell.length_b   1.000
_cell.length_c   1.000
_cell.angle_alpha   90.00
_cell.angle_beta   90.00
_cell.angle_gamma   90.00
#
_symmetry.space_group_name_H-M   'P 1'
#
loop_
_entity.id
_entity.type
_entity.pdbx_description
1 polymer ?
#
loop_
_entity_poly.entity_id
_entity_poly.type
_entity_poly.pdbx_seq_one_letter_code
_entity_poly.pdbx_strand_id
1 'polypeptide(L)'
;MTTSDIETAQILWRARDEMIRASDEFRAASQVLSAVADDMSWRSFAARGFQDSVGQLVTIAERGVVECVNEADALLTQGNRLVLR
;
A
#
# COMPACT_ATOMS: atom_id res chain seq x y z
N MET A 1 18.25 25.28 -10.88
CA MET A 1 17.70 24.79 -9.60
C MET A 1 17.53 25.94 -8.60
N THR A 2 16.30 26.25 -8.21
CA THR A 2 15.97 27.25 -7.18
C THR A 2 15.76 26.59 -5.81
N THR A 3 15.83 27.36 -4.72
CA THR A 3 15.51 26.86 -3.36
C THR A 3 14.10 26.25 -3.30
N SER A 4 13.16 26.83 -4.04
CA SER A 4 11.76 26.36 -4.13
C SER A 4 11.64 25.00 -4.82
N ASP A 5 12.48 24.70 -5.82
CA ASP A 5 12.49 23.39 -6.48
C ASP A 5 12.96 22.28 -5.52
N ILE A 6 13.95 22.59 -4.68
CA ILE A 6 14.49 21.65 -3.68
C ILE A 6 13.46 21.39 -2.58
N GLU A 7 12.80 22.42 -2.08
CA GLU A 7 11.72 22.28 -1.08
C GLU A 7 10.57 21.42 -1.63
N THR A 8 10.17 21.67 -2.89
CA THR A 8 9.14 20.86 -3.56
C THR A 8 9.57 19.41 -3.71
N ALA A 9 10.82 19.15 -4.12
CA ALA A 9 11.35 17.79 -4.20
C ALA A 9 11.34 17.07 -2.85
N GLN A 10 11.68 17.77 -1.75
CA GLN A 10 11.63 17.20 -0.41
C GLN A 10 10.20 16.83 0.02
N ILE A 11 9.20 17.65 -0.32
CA ILE A 11 7.78 17.32 -0.06
C ILE A 11 7.38 16.05 -0.82
N LEU A 12 7.75 15.94 -2.09
CA LEU A 12 7.45 14.76 -2.91
C LEU A 12 8.11 13.49 -2.35
N TRP A 13 9.36 13.56 -1.90
CA TRP A 13 10.04 12.42 -1.29
C TRP A 13 9.41 12.01 0.05
N ARG A 14 8.96 12.97 0.88
CA ARG A 14 8.21 12.64 2.10
C ARG A 14 6.88 11.97 1.78
N ALA A 15 6.14 12.48 0.80
CA ALA A 15 4.89 11.86 0.36
C ALA A 15 5.13 10.43 -0.16
N ARG A 16 6.23 10.21 -0.89
CA ARG A 16 6.66 8.88 -1.33
C ARG A 16 6.91 7.94 -0.16
N ASP A 17 7.58 8.40 0.89
CA ASP A 17 7.84 7.58 2.07
C ASP A 17 6.55 7.21 2.81
N GLU A 18 5.58 8.13 2.90
CA GLU A 18 4.25 7.83 3.46
C GLU A 18 3.50 6.79 2.61
N MET A 19 3.60 6.86 1.27
CA MET A 19 3.00 5.83 0.39
C MET A 19 3.63 4.45 0.61
N ILE A 20 4.94 4.38 0.81
CA ILE A 20 5.60 3.10 1.12
C ILE A 20 5.13 2.55 2.48
N ARG A 21 4.99 3.40 3.51
CA ARG A 21 4.44 2.97 4.81
C ARG A 21 3.01 2.46 4.69
N ALA A 22 2.15 3.17 3.97
CA ALA A 22 0.79 2.74 3.72
C ALA A 22 0.74 1.38 2.99
N SER A 23 1.63 1.18 2.01
CA SER A 23 1.79 -0.12 1.35
C SER A 23 2.17 -1.23 2.33
N ASP A 24 3.03 -0.97 3.30
CA ASP A 24 3.43 -1.95 4.30
C ASP A 24 2.27 -2.28 5.27
N GLU A 25 1.46 -1.29 5.63
CA GLU A 25 0.24 -1.50 6.41
C GLU A 25 -0.77 -2.38 5.67
N PHE A 26 -0.98 -2.16 4.37
CA PHE A 26 -1.85 -3.03 3.56
C PHE A 26 -1.32 -4.47 3.48
N ARG A 27 0.00 -4.66 3.34
CA ARG A 27 0.61 -6.00 3.36
C ARG A 27 0.38 -6.69 4.70
N ALA A 28 0.61 -5.98 5.80
CA ALA A 28 0.39 -6.52 7.15
C ALA A 28 -1.08 -6.89 7.36
N ALA A 29 -2.02 -6.03 6.94
CA ALA A 29 -3.45 -6.31 7.02
C ALA A 29 -3.84 -7.55 6.21
N SER A 30 -3.34 -7.69 4.98
CA SER A 30 -3.59 -8.86 4.13
C SER A 30 -3.09 -10.17 4.78
N GLN A 31 -1.89 -10.14 5.37
CA GLN A 31 -1.32 -11.30 6.07
C GLN A 31 -2.15 -11.70 7.29
N VAL A 32 -2.54 -10.73 8.12
CA VAL A 32 -3.38 -10.97 9.30
C VAL A 32 -4.73 -11.53 8.90
N LEU A 33 -5.38 -10.94 7.89
CA LEU A 33 -6.66 -11.41 7.37
C LEU A 33 -6.57 -12.86 6.88
N SER A 34 -5.54 -13.18 6.09
CA SER A 34 -5.33 -14.54 5.58
C SER A 34 -5.13 -15.55 6.71
N ALA A 35 -4.30 -15.21 7.71
CA ALA A 35 -4.08 -16.07 8.88
C ALA A 35 -5.39 -16.32 9.67
N VAL A 36 -6.20 -15.27 9.86
CA VAL A 36 -7.50 -15.40 10.55
C VAL A 36 -8.48 -16.27 9.75
N ALA A 37 -8.49 -16.18 8.42
CA ALA A 37 -9.32 -17.04 7.57
C ALA A 37 -8.90 -18.52 7.63
N ASP A 38 -7.60 -18.78 7.74
CA ASP A 38 -7.05 -20.13 7.88
C ASP A 38 -7.42 -20.74 9.24
N ASP A 39 -7.27 -19.97 10.33
CA ASP A 39 -7.65 -20.40 11.69
C ASP A 39 -9.16 -20.67 11.83
N MET A 40 -9.98 -19.91 11.10
CA MET A 40 -11.44 -20.02 11.10
C MET A 40 -12.01 -21.04 10.10
N SER A 41 -11.17 -21.82 9.42
CA SER A 41 -11.52 -22.79 8.36
C SER A 41 -12.33 -24.04 8.81
N TRP A 42 -13.10 -23.92 9.88
CA TRP A 42 -13.92 -24.99 10.43
C TRP A 42 -15.08 -25.27 9.46
N ARG A 43 -15.45 -26.54 9.25
CA ARG A 43 -16.34 -27.01 8.16
C ARG A 43 -17.83 -26.59 8.26
N SER A 44 -18.11 -25.36 8.69
CA SER A 44 -19.46 -24.79 8.77
C SER A 44 -19.79 -23.96 7.53
N PHE A 45 -21.08 -23.70 7.30
CA PHE A 45 -21.53 -22.75 6.26
C PHE A 45 -21.09 -21.30 6.58
N ALA A 46 -21.10 -20.92 7.86
CA ALA A 46 -20.67 -19.59 8.30
C ALA A 46 -19.18 -19.33 8.03
N ALA A 47 -18.33 -20.34 8.21
CA ALA A 47 -16.90 -20.24 7.91
C ALA A 47 -16.62 -19.98 6.43
N ARG A 48 -17.42 -20.56 5.52
CA ARG A 48 -17.29 -20.29 4.07
C ARG A 48 -17.59 -18.84 3.73
N GLY A 49 -18.71 -18.29 4.23
CA GLY A 49 -19.05 -16.88 4.01
C GLY A 49 -18.02 -15.91 4.62
N PHE A 50 -17.44 -16.28 5.77
CA PHE A 50 -16.33 -15.54 6.36
C PHE A 50 -15.08 -15.57 5.47
N GLN A 51 -14.67 -16.74 4.97
CA GLN A 51 -13.52 -16.89 4.07
C GLN A 51 -13.69 -16.09 2.77
N ASP A 52 -14.89 -16.11 2.16
CA ASP A 52 -15.17 -15.32 0.96
C ASP A 52 -15.04 -13.81 1.23
N SER A 53 -15.54 -13.36 2.39
CA SER A 53 -15.45 -11.95 2.78
C SER A 53 -14.01 -11.53 3.05
N VAL A 54 -13.23 -12.37 3.72
CA VAL A 54 -11.80 -12.15 3.93
C VAL A 54 -11.05 -12.12 2.61
N GLY A 55 -11.33 -13.04 1.68
CA GLY A 55 -10.71 -13.06 0.36
C GLY A 55 -10.93 -11.77 -0.44
N GLN A 56 -12.12 -11.17 -0.33
CA GLN A 56 -12.39 -9.85 -0.91
C GLN A 56 -11.54 -8.75 -0.26
N LEU A 57 -11.44 -8.73 1.08
CA LEU A 57 -10.63 -7.76 1.80
C LEU A 57 -9.13 -7.90 1.49
N VAL A 58 -8.62 -9.12 1.39
CA VAL A 58 -7.25 -9.43 0.96
C VAL A 58 -7.01 -8.88 -0.45
N THR A 59 -7.93 -9.12 -1.39
CA THR A 59 -7.82 -8.59 -2.76
C THR A 59 -7.79 -7.05 -2.79
N ILE A 60 -8.60 -6.40 -1.94
CA ILE A 60 -8.60 -4.93 -1.81
C ILE A 60 -7.27 -4.44 -1.25
N ALA A 61 -6.76 -5.09 -0.19
CA ALA A 61 -5.47 -4.73 0.41
C ALA A 61 -4.32 -4.89 -0.59
N GLU A 62 -4.27 -6.00 -1.33
CA GLU A 62 -3.27 -6.23 -2.37
C GLU A 62 -3.33 -5.18 -3.49
N ARG A 63 -4.52 -4.75 -3.89
CA ARG A 63 -4.67 -3.63 -4.82
C ARG A 63 -4.12 -2.33 -4.22
N GLY A 64 -4.42 -2.04 -2.96
CA GLY A 64 -3.90 -0.88 -2.23
C GLY A 64 -2.36 -0.86 -2.18
N VAL A 65 -1.73 -2.01 -1.96
CA VAL A 65 -0.25 -2.17 -2.04
C VAL A 65 0.27 -1.70 -3.39
N VAL A 66 -0.32 -2.19 -4.49
CA VAL A 66 0.13 -1.86 -5.85
C VAL A 66 -0.07 -0.37 -6.15
N GLU A 67 -1.21 0.20 -5.77
CA GLU A 67 -1.50 1.62 -5.96
C GLU A 67 -0.51 2.51 -5.20
N CYS A 68 -0.24 2.20 -3.92
CA CYS A 68 0.73 2.92 -3.12
C CYS A 68 2.16 2.86 -3.68
N VAL A 69 2.60 1.68 -4.15
CA VAL A 69 3.94 1.52 -4.75
C VAL A 69 4.06 2.31 -6.06
N ASN A 70 3.04 2.25 -6.92
CA ASN A 70 3.04 3.00 -8.17
C ASN A 70 3.08 4.52 -7.93
N GLU A 71 2.30 5.01 -6.96
CA GLU A 71 2.30 6.43 -6.61
C GLU A 71 3.64 6.85 -5.99
N ALA A 72 4.22 6.02 -5.12
CA ALA A 72 5.55 6.24 -4.56
C ALA A 72 6.63 6.40 -5.65
N ASP A 73 6.60 5.55 -6.68
CA ASP A 73 7.54 5.63 -7.81
C ASP A 73 7.32 6.89 -8.67
N ALA A 74 6.06 7.28 -8.87
CA ALA A 74 5.70 8.51 -9.57
C ALA A 74 6.22 9.76 -8.83
N LEU A 75 6.02 9.82 -7.51
CA LEU A 75 6.49 10.90 -6.64
C LEU A 75 8.02 10.99 -6.63
N LEU A 76 8.72 9.84 -6.53
CA LEU A 76 10.18 9.79 -6.60
C LEU A 76 10.71 10.32 -7.93
N THR A 77 10.09 9.88 -9.03
CA THR A 77 10.46 10.32 -10.39
C THR A 77 10.28 11.83 -10.55
N GLN A 78 9.18 12.38 -10.05
CA GLN A 78 8.90 13.82 -10.09
C GLN A 78 9.89 14.62 -9.24
N GLY A 79 10.16 14.18 -7.99
CA GLY A 79 11.13 14.82 -7.12
C GLY A 79 12.54 14.84 -7.73
N ASN A 80 12.99 13.72 -8.29
CA ASN A 80 14.30 13.63 -8.94
C ASN A 80 14.41 14.57 -10.17
N ARG A 81 13.34 14.71 -10.94
CA ARG A 81 13.31 15.64 -12.09
C ARG A 81 13.47 17.10 -11.67
N LEU A 82 12.99 17.50 -10.50
CA LEU A 82 13.13 18.89 -10.02
C LEU A 82 14.58 19.22 -9.63
N VAL A 83 15.34 18.24 -9.14
CA VAL A 83 16.73 18.43 -8.69
C VAL A 83 17.73 18.27 -9.83
N LEU A 84 17.43 17.45 -10.83
CA LEU A 84 18.31 17.17 -11.97
C LEU A 84 18.14 18.15 -13.16
N ARG A 85 17.25 19.14 -13.04
CA ARG A 85 17.02 20.22 -14.03
C ARG A 85 17.80 21.49 -13.66
#